data_AF-A0A832WXW9-F1
#
_entry.id   AF-A0A832WXW9-F1
#
_cell.length_a   1.000
_cell.length_b   1.000
_cell.length_c   1.000
_cell.angle_alpha   90.00
_cell.angle_beta   90.00
_cell.angle_gamma   90.00
#
_symmetry.space_group_name_H-M   'P 1'
#
loop_
_entity.id
_entity.type
_entity.pdbx_description
1 polymer ?
#
loop_
_entity_poly.entity_id
_entity_poly.type
_entity_poly.pdbx_seq_one_letter_code
_entity_poly.pdbx_strand_id
1 'polypeptide(L)'
;MEKEEYKYLHVPIQMMRGFVDNTDKTINSIVYYSALTFSQKDWVRELGDDYFIGQFIYLYHNDRQCLPDDLADRMDEYISSGECSSDRNGFNKHGEFDPQEEIDKLKIVLMGDDYFLSEILSFCRFRFACDFLGVSSFLSEGYAWAKSVENIIPVGTSTVMIGYDPLKEFLGNKKTEKEKMKFAVYVGICSIIGKKKYYHTNRELIFARALGYHSVAEIKADNPKLWGKYNTRKRIITFLEQLEKEKKVVFYTTKTMRGIHVGYCKKITYEAMVEKIQSKKIDDSVQGKRQQKRETERRIIEKLKEEKGIKKGKSNGI
;
A
#
# COMPACT_ATOMS: atom_id res chain seq x y z
N MET A 1 6.75 6.79 24.92
CA MET A 1 6.04 5.89 23.99
C MET A 1 6.90 5.85 22.74
N GLU A 2 7.78 4.85 22.65
CA GLU A 2 8.63 4.66 21.47
C GLU A 2 7.74 4.61 20.23
N LYS A 3 8.13 5.31 19.16
CA LYS A 3 7.47 5.15 17.87
C LYS A 3 7.72 3.71 17.45
N GLU A 4 6.73 2.83 17.63
CA GLU A 4 6.70 1.56 16.91
C GLU A 4 6.81 1.90 15.43
N GLU A 5 7.96 1.58 14.83
CA GLU A 5 8.21 1.71 13.41
C GLU A 5 7.37 0.63 12.70
N TYR A 6 6.07 0.91 12.52
CA TYR A 6 5.20 0.01 11.80
C TYR A 6 5.68 -0.08 10.35
N LYS A 7 6.13 -1.27 9.95
CA LYS A 7 6.38 -1.60 8.55
C LYS A 7 5.04 -1.66 7.83
N TYR A 8 4.86 -0.82 6.81
CA TYR A 8 3.66 -0.82 5.98
C TYR A 8 3.95 -1.35 4.58
N LEU A 9 3.09 -2.25 4.12
CA LEU A 9 3.12 -2.89 2.82
C LEU A 9 2.20 -2.13 1.86
N HIS A 10 2.76 -1.57 0.79
CA HIS A 10 1.99 -0.87 -0.24
C HIS A 10 1.71 -1.80 -1.41
N VAL A 11 0.45 -2.23 -1.57
CA VAL A 11 0.09 -3.19 -2.63
C VAL A 11 -1.18 -2.79 -3.39
N PRO A 12 -1.31 -3.21 -4.65
CA PRO A 12 -2.58 -3.29 -5.37
C PRO A 12 -3.62 -4.10 -4.60
N ILE A 13 -4.90 -3.71 -4.67
CA ILE A 13 -5.95 -4.42 -3.95
C ILE A 13 -6.10 -5.87 -4.41
N GLN A 14 -5.73 -6.19 -5.65
CA GLN A 14 -5.75 -7.53 -6.25
C GLN A 14 -4.87 -8.51 -5.50
N MET A 15 -3.84 -8.04 -4.78
CA MET A 15 -3.04 -8.90 -3.92
C MET A 15 -3.83 -9.47 -2.74
N MET A 16 -5.04 -8.98 -2.45
CA MET A 16 -5.95 -9.57 -1.46
C MET A 16 -6.80 -10.73 -2.01
N ARG A 17 -6.74 -11.02 -3.32
CA ARG A 17 -7.50 -12.13 -3.91
C ARG A 17 -7.02 -13.45 -3.31
N GLY A 18 -7.97 -14.25 -2.85
CA GLY A 18 -7.67 -15.52 -2.19
C GLY A 18 -7.27 -15.40 -0.72
N PHE A 19 -7.26 -14.21 -0.11
CA PHE A 19 -6.86 -14.05 1.30
C PHE A 19 -7.68 -14.94 2.26
N VAL A 20 -8.97 -15.12 1.98
CA VAL A 20 -9.86 -15.93 2.81
C VAL A 20 -9.65 -17.43 2.61
N ASP A 21 -9.34 -17.85 1.37
CA ASP A 21 -9.27 -19.25 0.96
C ASP A 21 -7.85 -19.84 1.05
N ASN A 22 -6.83 -19.07 0.64
CA ASN A 22 -5.41 -19.43 0.65
C ASN A 22 -4.58 -18.31 1.30
N THR A 23 -4.75 -18.15 2.60
CA THR A 23 -4.22 -17.04 3.40
C THR A 23 -2.70 -16.94 3.33
N ASP A 24 -1.98 -18.04 3.59
CA ASP A 24 -0.51 -18.01 3.64
C ASP A 24 0.09 -17.63 2.29
N LYS A 25 -0.38 -18.25 1.20
CA LYS A 25 0.06 -17.87 -0.15
C LYS A 25 -0.23 -16.41 -0.46
N THR A 26 -1.41 -15.91 -0.06
CA THR A 26 -1.80 -14.52 -0.30
C THR A 26 -0.91 -13.55 0.47
N ILE A 27 -0.59 -13.86 1.74
CA ILE A 27 0.30 -13.02 2.55
C ILE A 27 1.72 -13.00 1.97
N ASN A 28 2.27 -14.16 1.60
CA ASN A 28 3.59 -14.23 0.97
C ASN A 28 3.63 -13.41 -0.33
N SER A 29 2.58 -13.51 -1.15
CA SER A 29 2.41 -12.71 -2.37
C SER A 29 2.41 -11.21 -2.08
N ILE A 30 1.66 -10.76 -1.07
CA ILE A 30 1.62 -9.36 -0.63
C ILE A 30 3.03 -8.89 -0.21
N VAL A 31 3.76 -9.72 0.54
CA VAL A 31 5.09 -9.36 1.06
C VAL A 31 6.11 -9.26 -0.06
N TYR A 32 6.22 -10.26 -0.95
CA TYR A 32 7.17 -10.19 -2.06
C TYR A 32 6.89 -9.02 -2.99
N TYR A 33 5.62 -8.78 -3.35
CA TYR A 33 5.28 -7.62 -4.16
C TYR A 33 5.66 -6.30 -3.46
N SER A 34 5.41 -6.21 -2.15
CA SER A 34 5.78 -5.02 -1.37
C SER A 34 7.30 -4.84 -1.30
N ALA A 35 8.07 -5.93 -1.17
CA ALA A 35 9.52 -5.88 -1.18
C ALA A 35 10.05 -5.34 -2.52
N LEU A 36 9.47 -5.77 -3.65
CA LEU A 36 9.82 -5.24 -4.97
C LEU A 36 9.51 -3.74 -5.10
N THR A 37 8.33 -3.29 -4.71
CA THR A 37 8.01 -1.84 -4.79
C THR A 37 8.80 -0.99 -3.79
N PHE A 38 9.22 -1.58 -2.67
CA PHE A 38 10.08 -0.94 -1.68
C PHE A 38 11.52 -0.84 -2.16
N SER A 39 12.04 -1.87 -2.84
CA SER A 39 13.39 -1.90 -3.40
C SER A 39 13.63 -0.82 -4.45
N GLN A 40 12.57 -0.31 -5.06
CA GLN A 40 12.59 0.74 -6.07
C GLN A 40 12.63 2.17 -5.49
N LYS A 41 12.54 2.36 -4.16
CA LYS A 41 12.53 3.70 -3.52
C LYS A 41 13.88 4.40 -3.64
N ASP A 42 13.86 5.73 -3.77
CA ASP A 42 15.06 6.54 -3.98
C ASP A 42 16.12 6.32 -2.90
N TRP A 43 15.74 6.31 -1.62
CA TRP A 43 16.69 6.08 -0.52
C TRP A 43 17.32 4.68 -0.52
N VAL A 44 16.68 3.66 -1.14
CA VAL A 44 17.30 2.34 -1.33
C VAL A 44 18.36 2.45 -2.43
N ARG A 45 18.11 3.23 -3.49
CA ARG A 45 19.08 3.49 -4.56
C ARG A 45 20.27 4.32 -4.06
N GLU A 46 20.03 5.22 -3.12
CA GLU A 46 21.07 6.07 -2.48
C GLU A 46 22.09 5.26 -1.65
N LEU A 47 21.82 3.99 -1.33
CA LEU A 47 22.81 3.10 -0.71
C LEU A 47 24.00 2.81 -1.64
N GLY A 48 23.86 3.08 -2.94
CA GLY A 48 24.93 2.98 -3.94
C GLY A 48 25.04 1.59 -4.58
N ASP A 49 25.46 1.55 -5.83
CA ASP A 49 25.57 0.31 -6.59
C ASP A 49 26.64 -0.62 -6.01
N ASP A 50 27.76 -0.08 -5.53
CA ASP A 50 28.85 -0.85 -4.91
C ASP A 50 28.37 -1.67 -3.72
N TYR A 51 27.45 -1.13 -2.91
CA TYR A 51 26.83 -1.86 -1.81
C TYR A 51 26.08 -3.11 -2.30
N PHE A 52 25.29 -2.97 -3.37
CA PHE A 52 24.50 -4.08 -3.91
C PHE A 52 25.34 -5.08 -4.71
N ILE A 53 26.36 -4.61 -5.42
CA ILE A 53 27.34 -5.46 -6.09
C ILE A 53 28.11 -6.30 -5.05
N GLY A 54 28.52 -5.70 -3.93
CA GLY A 54 29.11 -6.43 -2.80
C GLY A 54 28.17 -7.50 -2.25
N GLN A 55 26.88 -7.19 -2.07
CA GLN A 55 25.88 -8.19 -1.66
C GLN A 55 25.74 -9.34 -2.67
N PHE A 56 25.82 -9.06 -3.97
CA PHE A 56 25.80 -10.09 -5.00
C PHE A 56 27.03 -11.01 -4.92
N ILE A 57 28.23 -10.46 -4.80
CA ILE A 57 29.47 -11.23 -4.61
C ILE A 57 29.36 -12.12 -3.39
N TYR A 58 28.90 -11.58 -2.25
CA TYR A 58 28.70 -12.36 -1.04
C TYR A 58 27.77 -13.54 -1.29
N LEU A 59 26.60 -13.30 -1.88
CA LEU A 59 25.61 -14.33 -2.16
C LEU A 59 26.16 -15.41 -3.09
N TYR A 60 26.81 -15.01 -4.18
CA TYR A 60 27.31 -15.94 -5.18
C TYR A 60 28.29 -16.95 -4.59
N HIS A 61 29.13 -16.52 -3.65
CA HIS A 61 30.14 -17.39 -3.04
C HIS A 61 29.69 -18.10 -1.77
N ASN A 62 28.76 -17.53 -1.00
CA ASN A 62 28.43 -18.04 0.34
C ASN A 62 26.99 -18.56 0.47
N ASP A 63 26.07 -18.06 -0.35
CA ASP A 63 24.64 -18.35 -0.29
C ASP A 63 24.05 -18.49 -1.71
N ARG A 64 24.73 -19.24 -2.58
CA ARG A 64 24.39 -19.32 -4.01
C ARG A 64 22.94 -19.79 -4.25
N GLN A 65 22.42 -20.65 -3.37
CA GLN A 65 21.04 -21.12 -3.40
C GLN A 65 19.99 -20.01 -3.22
N CYS A 66 20.38 -18.83 -2.74
CA CYS A 66 19.51 -17.68 -2.60
C CYS A 66 19.46 -16.81 -3.86
N LEU A 67 20.35 -17.05 -4.84
CA LEU A 67 20.37 -16.31 -6.10
C LEU A 67 19.39 -16.89 -7.13
N PRO A 68 18.88 -16.04 -8.04
CA PRO A 68 18.34 -16.48 -9.31
C PRO A 68 19.38 -17.26 -10.14
N ASP A 69 18.95 -18.40 -10.70
CA ASP A 69 19.83 -19.28 -11.50
C ASP A 69 20.43 -18.53 -12.69
N ASP A 70 19.66 -17.65 -13.34
CA ASP A 70 20.13 -16.84 -14.48
C ASP A 70 21.25 -15.88 -14.11
N LEU A 71 21.23 -15.32 -12.89
CA LEU A 71 22.32 -14.48 -12.39
C LEU A 71 23.56 -15.31 -12.03
N ALA A 72 23.36 -16.50 -11.48
CA ALA A 72 24.45 -17.39 -11.12
C ALA A 72 25.15 -17.95 -12.37
N ASP A 73 24.38 -18.41 -13.36
CA ASP A 73 24.88 -18.94 -14.62
C ASP A 73 25.65 -17.87 -15.42
N ARG A 74 25.13 -16.65 -15.47
CA ARG A 74 25.83 -15.53 -16.15
C ARG A 74 27.15 -15.16 -15.47
N MET A 75 27.22 -15.28 -14.14
CA MET A 75 28.48 -15.09 -13.42
C MET A 75 29.47 -16.24 -13.71
N ASP A 76 29.00 -17.49 -13.81
CA ASP A 76 29.83 -18.63 -14.20
C ASP A 76 30.45 -18.44 -15.60
N GLU A 77 29.72 -17.84 -16.55
CA GLU A 77 30.21 -17.53 -17.90
C GLU A 77 31.39 -16.53 -17.87
N TYR A 78 31.31 -15.48 -17.06
CA TYR A 78 32.41 -14.51 -16.89
C TYR A 78 33.63 -15.09 -16.17
N ILE A 79 33.42 -16.01 -15.23
CA ILE A 79 34.53 -16.73 -14.58
C ILE A 79 35.16 -17.71 -15.57
N SER A 80 34.36 -18.45 -16.34
CA SER A 80 34.83 -19.44 -17.31
C SER A 80 35.59 -18.83 -18.48
N SER A 81 35.26 -17.60 -18.87
CA SER A 81 35.98 -16.81 -19.88
C SER A 81 37.26 -16.16 -19.35
N GLY A 82 37.49 -16.17 -18.03
CA GLY A 82 38.64 -15.52 -17.39
C GLY A 82 38.49 -14.01 -17.22
N GLU A 83 37.30 -13.47 -17.44
CA GLU A 83 36.99 -12.04 -17.26
C GLU A 83 36.81 -11.67 -15.78
N CYS A 84 36.55 -12.66 -14.90
CA CYS A 84 36.52 -12.51 -13.44
C CYS A 84 37.33 -13.59 -12.71
N SER A 85 37.93 -13.25 -11.56
CA SER A 85 38.67 -14.16 -10.68
C SER A 85 37.82 -14.68 -9.51
N SER A 86 38.10 -15.89 -9.01
CA SER A 86 37.33 -16.55 -7.94
C SER A 86 38.00 -16.56 -6.55
N ASP A 87 39.07 -15.78 -6.35
CA ASP A 87 40.15 -16.25 -5.45
C ASP A 87 39.96 -15.89 -3.97
N ARG A 88 39.08 -14.93 -3.65
CA ARG A 88 38.88 -14.46 -2.25
C ARG A 88 37.44 -14.21 -1.83
N ASN A 89 36.47 -14.34 -2.75
CA ASN A 89 35.04 -14.27 -2.44
C ASN A 89 34.60 -13.00 -1.67
N GLY A 90 35.37 -11.91 -1.77
CA GLY A 90 35.13 -10.66 -1.04
C GLY A 90 35.62 -10.63 0.41
N PHE A 91 36.42 -11.61 0.85
CA PHE A 91 37.01 -11.64 2.19
C PHE A 91 38.51 -11.33 2.16
N ASN A 92 38.93 -10.43 3.06
CA ASN A 92 40.34 -10.12 3.23
C ASN A 92 41.08 -11.25 3.99
N LYS A 93 42.41 -11.14 4.09
CA LYS A 93 43.27 -12.11 4.79
C LYS A 93 42.95 -12.28 6.30
N HIS A 94 42.14 -11.39 6.87
CA HIS A 94 41.70 -11.43 8.26
C HIS A 94 40.30 -12.05 8.42
N GLY A 95 39.66 -12.47 7.33
CA GLY A 95 38.32 -13.03 7.33
C GLY A 95 37.21 -11.99 7.46
N GLU A 96 37.53 -10.70 7.27
CA GLU A 96 36.54 -9.63 7.22
C GLU A 96 36.03 -9.48 5.79
N PHE A 97 34.73 -9.25 5.64
CA PHE A 97 34.13 -8.99 4.34
C PHE A 97 34.50 -7.56 3.90
N ASP A 98 35.40 -7.48 2.92
CA ASP A 98 35.94 -6.26 2.34
C ASP A 98 36.06 -6.47 0.81
N PRO A 99 34.93 -6.44 0.10
CA PRO A 99 34.86 -6.87 -1.31
C PRO A 99 35.27 -5.77 -2.29
N GLN A 100 35.89 -4.67 -1.87
CA GLN A 100 36.08 -3.50 -2.73
C GLN A 100 36.90 -3.83 -3.99
N GLU A 101 37.94 -4.65 -3.85
CA GLU A 101 38.77 -5.09 -4.98
C GLU A 101 37.94 -5.93 -5.97
N GLU A 102 37.11 -6.84 -5.48
CA GLU A 102 36.21 -7.66 -6.29
C GLU A 102 35.08 -6.85 -6.93
N ILE A 103 34.54 -5.85 -6.23
CA ILE A 103 33.56 -4.89 -6.76
C ILE A 103 34.18 -4.15 -7.95
N ASP A 104 35.38 -3.60 -7.81
CA ASP A 104 36.03 -2.83 -8.86
C ASP A 104 36.30 -3.69 -10.10
N LYS A 105 36.74 -4.94 -9.91
CA LYS A 105 36.92 -5.92 -11.00
C LYS A 105 35.61 -6.26 -11.68
N LEU A 106 34.56 -6.58 -10.92
CA LEU A 106 33.26 -6.95 -11.48
C LEU A 106 32.63 -5.76 -12.21
N LYS A 107 32.80 -4.52 -11.72
CA LYS A 107 32.32 -3.31 -12.41
C LYS A 107 32.92 -3.14 -13.80
N ILE A 108 34.19 -3.49 -14.01
CA ILE A 108 34.82 -3.44 -15.34
C ILE A 108 34.09 -4.36 -16.32
N VAL A 109 33.72 -5.57 -15.88
CA VAL A 109 32.95 -6.53 -16.68
C VAL A 109 31.53 -5.99 -16.92
N LEU A 110 30.87 -5.50 -15.87
CA LEU A 110 29.51 -4.98 -15.92
C LEU A 110 29.35 -3.72 -16.79
N MET A 111 30.41 -2.96 -17.04
CA MET A 111 30.38 -1.82 -17.98
C MET A 111 30.03 -2.24 -19.41
N GLY A 112 30.29 -3.49 -19.80
CA GLY A 112 29.90 -4.05 -21.09
C GLY A 112 28.52 -4.71 -21.10
N ASP A 113 27.85 -4.81 -19.94
CA ASP A 113 26.66 -5.63 -19.74
C ASP A 113 25.64 -4.94 -18.80
N ASP A 114 25.07 -3.84 -19.29
CA ASP A 114 24.07 -3.04 -18.58
C ASP A 114 22.87 -3.87 -18.09
N TYR A 115 22.50 -4.90 -18.84
CA TYR A 115 21.40 -5.79 -18.46
C TYR A 115 21.75 -6.60 -17.22
N PHE A 116 22.94 -7.20 -17.17
CA PHE A 116 23.37 -7.97 -16.01
C PHE A 116 23.53 -7.08 -14.77
N LEU A 117 24.12 -5.89 -14.92
CA LEU A 117 24.18 -4.89 -13.85
C LEU A 117 22.79 -4.54 -13.33
N SER A 118 21.85 -4.23 -14.24
CA SER A 118 20.46 -3.92 -13.90
C SER A 118 19.79 -5.03 -13.09
N GLU A 119 19.95 -6.29 -13.51
CA GLU A 119 19.33 -7.43 -12.82
C GLU A 119 19.99 -7.74 -11.47
N ILE A 120 21.32 -7.63 -11.36
CA ILE A 120 22.04 -7.71 -10.07
C ILE A 120 21.48 -6.67 -9.09
N LEU A 121 21.46 -5.40 -9.51
CA LEU A 121 21.00 -4.30 -8.67
C LEU A 121 19.52 -4.48 -8.28
N SER A 122 18.68 -4.89 -9.22
CA SER A 122 17.25 -5.13 -8.97
C SER A 122 17.03 -6.26 -7.95
N PHE A 123 17.70 -7.40 -8.13
CA PHE A 123 17.59 -8.54 -7.22
C PHE A 123 18.16 -8.22 -5.82
N CYS A 124 19.35 -7.64 -5.74
CA CYS A 124 19.98 -7.34 -4.45
C CYS A 124 19.21 -6.26 -3.67
N ARG A 125 18.62 -5.26 -4.35
CA ARG A 125 17.70 -4.31 -3.71
C ARG A 125 16.43 -5.00 -3.21
N PHE A 126 15.88 -5.95 -3.97
CA PHE A 126 14.73 -6.75 -3.55
C PHE A 126 15.06 -7.59 -2.30
N ARG A 127 16.19 -8.28 -2.28
CA ARG A 127 16.65 -9.03 -1.10
C ARG A 127 16.80 -8.12 0.11
N PHE A 128 17.44 -6.96 -0.05
CA PHE A 128 17.55 -5.96 1.02
C PHE A 128 16.16 -5.56 1.57
N ALA A 129 15.17 -5.37 0.69
CA ALA A 129 13.80 -5.07 1.10
C ALA A 129 13.14 -6.25 1.83
N CYS A 130 13.38 -7.48 1.40
CA CYS A 130 12.93 -8.70 2.07
C CYS A 130 13.54 -8.83 3.48
N ASP A 131 14.84 -8.61 3.63
CA ASP A 131 15.53 -8.60 4.93
C ASP A 131 14.96 -7.51 5.84
N PHE A 132 14.75 -6.30 5.30
CA PHE A 132 14.07 -5.22 6.03
C PHE A 132 12.67 -5.62 6.48
N LEU A 133 11.92 -6.40 5.70
CA LEU A 133 10.60 -6.92 6.08
C LEU A 133 10.66 -8.19 6.94
N GLY A 134 11.85 -8.76 7.19
CA GLY A 134 12.03 -10.00 7.96
C GLY A 134 11.55 -11.24 7.20
N VAL A 135 11.74 -11.28 5.88
CA VAL A 135 11.43 -12.43 5.03
C VAL A 135 12.72 -12.94 4.39
N SER A 136 13.08 -14.20 4.64
CA SER A 136 14.33 -14.79 4.17
C SER A 136 14.15 -16.04 3.30
N SER A 137 12.93 -16.55 3.14
CA SER A 137 12.66 -17.80 2.39
C SER A 137 12.23 -17.50 0.95
N PHE A 138 12.57 -18.40 0.02
CA PHE A 138 12.14 -18.38 -1.40
C PHE A 138 12.38 -17.03 -2.10
N LEU A 139 13.56 -16.43 -1.89
CA LEU A 139 13.88 -15.10 -2.40
C LEU A 139 13.92 -15.05 -3.93
N SER A 140 14.54 -16.04 -4.55
CA SER A 140 14.66 -16.15 -6.02
C SER A 140 13.27 -16.30 -6.67
N GLU A 141 12.48 -17.27 -6.21
CA GLU A 141 11.13 -17.51 -6.73
C GLU A 141 10.19 -16.35 -6.44
N GLY A 142 10.31 -15.75 -5.25
CA GLY A 142 9.56 -14.56 -4.84
C GLY A 142 9.87 -13.34 -5.72
N TYR A 143 11.14 -13.13 -6.07
CA TYR A 143 11.58 -12.07 -6.97
C TYR A 143 11.03 -12.25 -8.39
N ALA A 144 11.22 -13.45 -8.96
CA ALA A 144 10.71 -13.78 -10.29
C ALA A 144 9.18 -13.63 -10.36
N TRP A 145 8.47 -14.14 -9.34
CA TRP A 145 7.03 -13.98 -9.22
C TRP A 145 6.62 -12.50 -9.13
N ALA A 146 7.27 -11.71 -8.27
CA ALA A 146 6.91 -10.30 -8.06
C ALA A 146 7.08 -9.48 -9.35
N LYS A 147 8.17 -9.68 -10.10
CA LYS A 147 8.37 -9.03 -11.41
C LYS A 147 7.31 -9.44 -12.42
N SER A 148 6.95 -10.72 -12.46
CA SER A 148 5.90 -11.21 -13.37
C SER A 148 4.55 -10.55 -13.08
N VAL A 149 4.25 -10.31 -11.79
CA VAL A 149 3.00 -9.70 -11.34
C VAL A 149 2.96 -8.20 -11.58
N GLU A 150 4.05 -7.48 -11.34
CA GLU A 150 4.16 -6.04 -11.59
C GLU A 150 3.77 -5.68 -13.03
N ASN A 151 4.17 -6.50 -14.00
CA ASN A 151 3.91 -6.30 -15.42
C ASN A 151 2.44 -6.50 -15.85
N ILE A 152 1.63 -7.20 -15.05
CA ILE A 152 0.23 -7.52 -15.40
C ILE A 152 -0.81 -6.73 -14.60
N ILE A 153 -0.39 -5.92 -13.62
CA ILE A 153 -1.31 -5.10 -12.84
C ILE A 153 -1.81 -3.93 -13.69
N PRO A 154 -3.14 -3.79 -13.91
CA PRO A 154 -3.66 -2.69 -14.70
C PRO A 154 -3.37 -1.32 -14.10
N VAL A 155 -3.01 -0.37 -14.95
CA VAL A 155 -2.81 1.04 -14.56
C VAL A 155 -4.09 1.59 -13.90
N GLY A 156 -3.94 2.40 -12.85
CA GLY A 156 -5.08 2.99 -12.12
C GLY A 156 -5.79 2.03 -11.17
N THR A 157 -5.28 0.81 -11.04
CA THR A 157 -5.65 -0.11 -9.97
C THR A 157 -5.54 0.58 -8.60
N SER A 158 -6.56 0.42 -7.75
CA SER A 158 -6.48 1.02 -6.42
C SER A 158 -5.57 0.19 -5.52
N THR A 159 -4.79 0.91 -4.73
CA THR A 159 -3.81 0.33 -3.83
C THR A 159 -4.23 0.52 -2.38
N VAL A 160 -3.57 -0.19 -1.47
CA VAL A 160 -3.77 -0.11 -0.03
C VAL A 160 -2.44 -0.18 0.71
N MET A 161 -2.39 0.46 1.88
CA MET A 161 -1.29 0.31 2.84
C MET A 161 -1.75 -0.67 3.92
N ILE A 162 -1.06 -1.79 4.06
CA ILE A 162 -1.37 -2.84 5.06
C ILE A 162 -0.25 -2.84 6.10
N GLY A 163 -0.58 -2.80 7.38
CA GLY A 163 0.44 -2.97 8.43
C GLY A 163 0.97 -4.40 8.40
N TYR A 164 2.29 -4.56 8.43
CA TYR A 164 2.91 -5.88 8.36
C TYR A 164 2.61 -6.74 9.60
N ASP A 165 2.72 -6.20 10.81
CA ASP A 165 2.47 -6.99 12.03
C ASP A 165 1.01 -7.49 12.12
N PRO A 166 -0.02 -6.67 11.89
CA PRO A 166 -1.38 -7.18 11.82
C PRO A 166 -1.62 -8.21 10.71
N LEU A 167 -0.86 -8.15 9.60
CA LEU A 167 -0.99 -9.11 8.50
C LEU A 167 -0.37 -10.46 8.86
N LYS A 168 0.85 -10.47 9.43
CA LYS A 168 1.57 -11.71 9.77
C LYS A 168 0.89 -12.52 10.88
N GLU A 169 0.02 -11.90 11.69
CA GLU A 169 -0.85 -12.63 12.64
C GLU A 169 -1.75 -13.69 11.98
N PHE A 170 -1.95 -13.62 10.67
CA PHE A 170 -2.73 -14.57 9.89
C PHE A 170 -1.89 -15.72 9.29
N LEU A 171 -0.56 -15.67 9.36
CA LEU A 171 0.34 -16.75 8.93
C LEU A 171 0.36 -17.89 9.95
N GLY A 172 0.21 -19.13 9.50
CA GLY A 172 0.32 -20.34 10.35
C GLY A 172 -0.75 -20.50 11.45
N ASN A 173 -1.46 -19.42 11.76
CA ASN A 173 -2.56 -19.38 12.72
C ASN A 173 -3.87 -19.78 12.04
N LYS A 174 -4.62 -20.71 12.66
CA LYS A 174 -5.97 -21.07 12.21
C LYS A 174 -6.99 -19.98 12.56
N LYS A 175 -6.87 -18.80 11.94
CA LYS A 175 -7.91 -17.76 11.98
C LYS A 175 -9.15 -18.28 11.26
N THR A 176 -10.33 -18.03 11.83
CA THR A 176 -11.59 -18.40 11.22
C THR A 176 -11.84 -17.61 9.94
N GLU A 177 -12.66 -18.14 9.04
CA GLU A 177 -13.10 -17.42 7.83
C GLU A 177 -13.68 -16.04 8.18
N LYS A 178 -14.42 -15.95 9.29
CA LYS A 178 -15.00 -14.70 9.79
C LYS A 178 -13.93 -13.68 10.19
N GLU A 179 -12.87 -14.10 10.87
CA GLU A 179 -11.76 -13.22 11.24
C GLU A 179 -10.99 -12.74 10.01
N LYS A 180 -10.70 -13.64 9.07
CA LYS A 180 -10.06 -13.31 7.79
C LYS A 180 -10.90 -12.28 7.02
N MET A 181 -12.20 -12.53 6.90
CA MET A 181 -13.10 -11.61 6.20
C MET A 181 -13.23 -10.25 6.90
N LYS A 182 -13.22 -10.21 8.24
CA LYS A 182 -13.21 -8.94 9.00
C LYS A 182 -11.94 -8.12 8.69
N PHE A 183 -10.78 -8.76 8.69
CA PHE A 183 -9.52 -8.10 8.32
C PHE A 183 -9.52 -7.64 6.86
N ALA A 184 -10.01 -8.49 5.95
CA ALA A 184 -10.19 -8.13 4.55
C ALA A 184 -11.13 -6.92 4.37
N VAL A 185 -12.22 -6.82 5.13
CA VAL A 185 -13.12 -5.65 5.15
C VAL A 185 -12.38 -4.40 5.61
N TYR A 186 -11.57 -4.50 6.67
CA TYR A 186 -10.72 -3.40 7.11
C TYR A 186 -9.78 -2.93 5.99
N VAL A 187 -9.03 -3.84 5.36
CA VAL A 187 -8.15 -3.53 4.21
C VAL A 187 -8.94 -2.93 3.04
N GLY A 188 -10.12 -3.45 2.74
CA GLY A 188 -11.01 -2.92 1.71
C GLY A 188 -11.42 -1.48 1.99
N ILE A 189 -11.83 -1.17 3.22
CA ILE A 189 -12.14 0.21 3.67
C ILE A 189 -10.89 1.10 3.55
N CYS A 190 -9.72 0.58 3.94
CA CYS A 190 -8.46 1.29 3.86
C CYS A 190 -8.14 1.75 2.42
N SER A 191 -8.35 0.86 1.46
CA SER A 191 -8.15 1.12 0.02
C SER A 191 -9.11 2.19 -0.53
N ILE A 192 -10.34 2.27 0.01
CA ILE A 192 -11.37 3.24 -0.41
C ILE A 192 -11.06 4.62 0.16
N ILE A 193 -10.66 4.70 1.43
CA ILE A 193 -10.38 5.98 2.10
C ILE A 193 -9.08 6.60 1.56
N GLY A 194 -8.03 5.78 1.39
CA GLY A 194 -6.70 6.23 0.98
C GLY A 194 -6.16 7.36 1.87
N LYS A 195 -5.81 8.50 1.26
CA LYS A 195 -5.25 9.67 1.96
C LYS A 195 -6.32 10.51 2.70
N LYS A 196 -7.61 10.31 2.43
CA LYS A 196 -8.71 11.12 3.01
C LYS A 196 -8.90 10.80 4.50
N LYS A 197 -9.61 11.69 5.22
CA LYS A 197 -9.99 11.45 6.64
C LYS A 197 -11.16 10.45 6.74
N TYR A 198 -12.13 10.59 5.85
CA TYR A 198 -13.27 9.70 5.69
C TYR A 198 -13.73 9.71 4.23
N TYR A 199 -14.59 8.76 3.85
CA TYR A 199 -15.16 8.69 2.51
C TYR A 199 -16.59 8.16 2.53
N HIS A 200 -17.45 8.65 1.62
CA HIS A 200 -18.77 8.07 1.38
C HIS A 200 -18.63 6.91 0.39
N THR A 201 -18.99 5.71 0.82
CA THR A 201 -18.97 4.49 0.01
C THR A 201 -20.29 3.74 0.13
N ASN A 202 -20.33 2.50 -0.35
CA ASN A 202 -21.43 1.58 -0.14
C ASN A 202 -20.89 0.19 0.23
N ARG A 203 -21.77 -0.66 0.75
CA ARG A 203 -21.47 -2.05 1.10
C ARG A 203 -20.81 -2.82 -0.03
N GLU A 204 -21.31 -2.65 -1.25
CA GLU A 204 -20.90 -3.47 -2.37
C GLU A 204 -19.44 -3.20 -2.74
N LEU A 205 -19.06 -1.92 -2.77
CA LEU A 205 -17.69 -1.52 -3.02
C LEU A 205 -16.76 -1.97 -1.88
N ILE A 206 -17.19 -1.90 -0.61
CA ILE A 206 -16.39 -2.42 0.51
C ILE A 206 -16.11 -3.90 0.32
N PHE A 207 -17.12 -4.72 0.01
CA PHE A 207 -16.92 -6.15 -0.19
C PHE A 207 -16.10 -6.48 -1.43
N ALA A 208 -16.30 -5.75 -2.55
CA ALA A 208 -15.48 -5.94 -3.74
C ALA A 208 -13.99 -5.71 -3.42
N ARG A 209 -13.67 -4.62 -2.73
CA ARG A 209 -12.30 -4.29 -2.31
C ARG A 209 -11.75 -5.27 -1.29
N ALA A 210 -12.55 -5.69 -0.33
CA ALA A 210 -12.15 -6.69 0.66
C ALA A 210 -11.75 -8.02 0.01
N LEU A 211 -12.44 -8.41 -1.06
CA LEU A 211 -12.17 -9.65 -1.80
C LEU A 211 -11.06 -9.49 -2.86
N GLY A 212 -10.41 -8.32 -2.93
CA GLY A 212 -9.32 -8.05 -3.85
C GLY A 212 -9.75 -7.60 -5.25
N TYR A 213 -10.94 -7.04 -5.41
CA TYR A 213 -11.44 -6.55 -6.69
C TYR A 213 -11.52 -5.04 -6.71
N HIS A 214 -11.24 -4.46 -7.87
CA HIS A 214 -11.34 -3.04 -8.09
C HIS A 214 -12.80 -2.58 -8.07
N SER A 215 -13.70 -3.36 -8.64
CA SER A 215 -15.10 -2.96 -8.76
C SER A 215 -16.08 -4.09 -8.49
N VAL A 216 -17.33 -3.71 -8.23
CA VAL A 216 -18.45 -4.64 -8.11
C VAL A 216 -18.69 -5.40 -9.43
N ALA A 217 -18.47 -4.73 -10.57
CA ALA A 217 -18.62 -5.37 -11.87
C ALA A 217 -17.57 -6.47 -12.08
N GLU A 218 -16.32 -6.20 -11.68
CA GLU A 218 -15.20 -7.13 -11.83
C GLU A 218 -15.43 -8.43 -11.05
N ILE A 219 -15.78 -8.36 -9.76
CA ILE A 219 -16.05 -9.58 -8.97
C ILE A 219 -17.29 -10.34 -9.46
N LYS A 220 -18.32 -9.64 -9.95
CA LYS A 220 -19.51 -10.29 -10.49
C LYS A 220 -19.21 -11.06 -11.78
N ALA A 221 -18.26 -10.58 -12.59
CA ALA A 221 -17.81 -11.25 -13.80
C ALA A 221 -16.85 -12.42 -13.48
N ASP A 222 -15.87 -12.18 -12.62
CA ASP A 222 -14.79 -13.15 -12.32
C ASP A 222 -15.24 -14.26 -11.36
N ASN A 223 -15.94 -13.90 -10.27
CA ASN A 223 -16.31 -14.85 -9.23
C ASN A 223 -17.70 -14.55 -8.58
N PRO A 224 -18.80 -14.80 -9.33
CA PRO A 224 -20.16 -14.52 -8.85
C PRO A 224 -20.56 -15.36 -7.62
N LYS A 225 -20.00 -16.57 -7.46
CA LYS A 225 -20.27 -17.44 -6.30
C LYS A 225 -19.71 -16.84 -5.01
N LEU A 226 -18.45 -16.39 -5.05
CA LEU A 226 -17.80 -15.70 -3.94
C LEU A 226 -18.55 -14.41 -3.57
N TRP A 227 -18.98 -13.65 -4.58
CA TRP A 227 -19.78 -12.45 -4.38
C TRP A 227 -21.09 -12.75 -3.63
N GLY A 228 -21.83 -13.76 -4.07
CA GLY A 228 -23.08 -14.18 -3.43
C GLY A 228 -22.91 -14.63 -1.98
N LYS A 229 -21.79 -15.29 -1.65
CA LYS A 229 -21.47 -15.75 -0.29
C LYS A 229 -21.39 -14.60 0.71
N TYR A 230 -20.74 -13.49 0.36
CA TYR A 230 -20.43 -12.42 1.32
C TYR A 230 -21.34 -11.20 1.25
N ASN A 231 -21.86 -10.85 0.06
CA ASN A 231 -22.57 -9.58 -0.15
C ASN A 231 -23.97 -9.56 0.49
N THR A 232 -24.04 -9.51 1.82
CA THR A 232 -25.27 -9.37 2.61
C THR A 232 -25.20 -8.17 3.54
N ARG A 233 -26.33 -7.46 3.74
CA ARG A 233 -26.38 -6.25 4.57
C ARG A 233 -26.02 -6.55 6.03
N LYS A 234 -26.51 -7.67 6.57
CA LYS A 234 -26.25 -8.07 7.95
C LYS A 234 -24.74 -8.26 8.19
N ARG A 235 -24.03 -8.93 7.28
CA ARG A 235 -22.59 -9.18 7.43
C ARG A 235 -21.76 -7.90 7.46
N ILE A 236 -22.02 -6.94 6.55
CA ILE A 236 -21.22 -5.71 6.53
C ILE A 236 -21.39 -4.90 7.82
N ILE A 237 -22.62 -4.79 8.34
CA ILE A 237 -22.88 -4.07 9.58
C ILE A 237 -22.17 -4.74 10.74
N THR A 238 -22.27 -6.07 10.85
CA THR A 238 -21.54 -6.83 11.88
C THR A 238 -20.03 -6.61 11.82
N PHE A 239 -19.42 -6.59 10.63
CA PHE A 239 -17.99 -6.31 10.52
C PHE A 239 -17.64 -4.86 10.87
N LEU A 240 -18.45 -3.89 10.45
CA LEU A 240 -18.23 -2.47 10.77
C LEU A 240 -18.33 -2.21 12.28
N GLU A 241 -19.34 -2.77 12.97
CA GLU A 241 -19.50 -2.69 14.42
C GLU A 241 -18.31 -3.31 15.17
N GLN A 242 -17.82 -4.46 14.69
CA GLN A 242 -16.63 -5.10 15.27
C GLN A 242 -15.37 -4.25 15.09
N LEU A 243 -15.14 -3.74 13.89
CA LEU A 243 -13.98 -2.89 13.60
C LEU A 243 -14.04 -1.54 14.34
N GLU A 244 -15.23 -1.01 14.59
CA GLU A 244 -15.44 0.18 15.42
C GLU A 244 -15.15 -0.10 16.89
N LYS A 245 -15.64 -1.23 17.44
CA LYS A 245 -15.30 -1.67 18.80
C LYS A 245 -13.79 -1.86 18.99
N GLU A 246 -13.08 -2.30 17.96
CA GLU A 246 -11.63 -2.46 17.92
C GLU A 246 -10.87 -1.14 17.64
N LYS A 247 -11.59 0.00 17.56
CA LYS A 247 -11.04 1.33 17.27
C LYS A 247 -10.21 1.37 15.97
N LYS A 248 -10.59 0.55 14.98
CA LYS A 248 -9.94 0.52 13.65
C LYS A 248 -10.60 1.50 12.70
N VAL A 249 -11.94 1.53 12.67
CA VAL A 249 -12.75 2.40 11.80
C VAL A 249 -13.87 3.06 12.57
N VAL A 250 -14.28 4.25 12.14
CA VAL A 250 -15.58 4.82 12.50
C VAL A 250 -16.50 4.72 11.29
N PHE A 251 -17.78 4.47 11.50
CA PHE A 251 -18.73 4.46 10.39
C PHE A 251 -20.04 5.15 10.74
N TYR A 252 -20.65 5.77 9.73
CA TYR A 252 -21.95 6.41 9.86
C TYR A 252 -22.85 5.99 8.70
N THR A 253 -24.02 5.48 9.03
CA THR A 253 -25.08 5.19 8.08
C THR A 253 -26.32 5.98 8.50
N THR A 254 -27.04 6.54 7.53
CA THR A 254 -28.36 7.10 7.80
C THR A 254 -29.42 6.09 7.40
N LYS A 255 -30.58 6.12 8.08
CA LYS A 255 -31.73 5.30 7.67
C LYS A 255 -32.20 5.62 6.24
N THR A 256 -31.92 6.82 5.74
CA THR A 256 -32.48 7.37 4.49
C THR A 256 -31.48 7.51 3.34
N MET A 257 -30.16 7.59 3.57
CA MET A 257 -29.17 7.67 2.47
C MET A 257 -28.63 6.30 2.08
N ARG A 258 -28.60 6.07 0.77
CA ARG A 258 -28.06 4.87 0.10
C ARG A 258 -26.52 4.85 0.16
N GLY A 259 -25.94 4.79 1.37
CA GLY A 259 -24.49 4.84 1.54
C GLY A 259 -24.00 4.65 2.96
N ILE A 260 -22.69 4.43 3.07
CA ILE A 260 -21.95 4.24 4.33
C ILE A 260 -20.79 5.23 4.31
N HIS A 261 -20.72 6.11 5.29
CA HIS A 261 -19.52 6.89 5.53
C HIS A 261 -18.58 6.08 6.41
N VAL A 262 -17.32 5.96 6.00
CA VAL A 262 -16.27 5.25 6.74
C VAL A 262 -15.05 6.14 6.92
N GLY A 263 -14.45 6.10 8.10
CA GLY A 263 -13.25 6.84 8.45
C GLY A 263 -12.28 5.99 9.27
N TYR A 264 -11.00 6.37 9.28
CA TYR A 264 -10.02 5.78 10.18
C TYR A 264 -10.14 6.42 11.57
N CYS A 265 -10.27 5.63 12.64
CA CYS A 265 -10.38 6.16 14.01
C CYS A 265 -9.21 7.07 14.39
N LYS A 266 -8.00 6.80 13.88
CA LYS A 266 -6.82 7.64 14.13
C LYS A 266 -6.86 9.01 13.42
N LYS A 267 -7.76 9.22 12.45
CA LYS A 267 -7.84 10.44 11.62
C LYS A 267 -9.10 11.27 11.86
N ILE A 268 -10.19 10.65 12.32
CA ILE A 268 -11.48 11.32 12.54
C ILE A 268 -12.30 10.55 13.59
N THR A 269 -12.98 11.28 14.47
CA THR A 269 -13.94 10.71 15.42
C THR A 269 -15.32 10.57 14.77
N TYR A 270 -16.21 9.81 15.40
CA TYR A 270 -17.59 9.67 14.94
C TYR A 270 -18.30 11.03 14.91
N GLU A 271 -18.21 11.81 16.00
CA GLU A 271 -18.85 13.13 16.14
C GLU A 271 -18.38 14.08 15.05
N ALA A 272 -17.06 14.20 14.87
CA ALA A 272 -16.48 15.10 13.85
C ALA A 272 -16.84 14.67 12.42
N MET A 273 -17.05 13.37 12.18
CA MET A 273 -17.52 12.86 10.89
C MET A 273 -18.99 13.23 10.67
N VAL A 274 -19.85 12.99 11.66
CA VAL A 274 -21.29 13.31 11.57
C VAL A 274 -21.51 14.81 11.42
N GLU A 275 -20.83 15.64 12.22
CA GLU A 275 -20.90 17.09 12.15
C GLU A 275 -20.62 17.58 10.72
N LYS A 276 -19.48 17.17 10.13
CA LYS A 276 -19.12 17.54 8.74
C LYS A 276 -20.16 17.12 7.72
N ILE A 277 -20.75 15.94 7.89
CA ILE A 277 -21.78 15.43 6.97
C ILE A 277 -23.06 16.25 7.10
N GLN A 278 -23.47 16.59 8.32
CA GLN A 278 -24.71 17.34 8.58
C GLN A 278 -24.55 18.81 8.20
N SER A 279 -23.43 19.47 8.54
CA SER A 279 -23.15 20.85 8.13
C SER A 279 -23.21 20.98 6.61
N LYS A 280 -22.57 20.06 5.87
CA LYS A 280 -22.64 20.04 4.41
C LYS A 280 -24.08 19.92 3.89
N LYS A 281 -24.93 19.08 4.51
CA LYS A 281 -26.34 18.97 4.11
C LYS A 281 -27.12 20.25 4.36
N ILE A 282 -26.83 20.95 5.45
CA ILE A 282 -27.45 22.24 5.77
C ILE A 282 -27.03 23.28 4.72
N ASP A 283 -25.73 23.35 4.40
CA ASP A 283 -25.20 24.26 3.39
C ASP A 283 -25.80 23.98 1.99
N ASP A 284 -25.90 22.70 1.61
CA ASP A 284 -26.46 22.26 0.33
C ASP A 284 -28.00 22.38 0.26
N SER A 285 -28.67 22.55 1.42
CA SER A 285 -30.12 22.67 1.50
C SER A 285 -30.63 23.97 0.89
N VAL A 286 -31.93 24.01 0.55
CA VAL A 286 -32.59 25.22 0.05
C VAL A 286 -32.46 26.39 1.05
N GLN A 287 -32.43 26.10 2.36
CA GLN A 287 -32.21 27.11 3.39
C GLN A 287 -30.76 27.63 3.39
N GLY A 288 -29.76 26.75 3.32
CA GLY A 288 -28.35 27.14 3.22
C GLY A 288 -28.08 27.98 1.97
N LYS A 289 -28.61 27.56 0.82
CA LYS A 289 -28.54 28.32 -0.45
C LYS A 289 -29.26 29.67 -0.38
N ARG A 290 -30.39 29.77 0.34
CA ARG A 290 -31.09 31.05 0.57
C ARG A 290 -30.29 31.98 1.47
N GLN A 291 -29.62 31.44 2.49
CA GLN A 291 -28.80 32.22 3.41
C GLN A 291 -27.53 32.74 2.71
N GLN A 292 -26.86 31.91 1.90
CA GLN A 292 -25.74 32.33 1.05
C GLN A 292 -26.14 33.41 0.03
N LYS A 293 -27.32 33.30 -0.59
CA LYS A 293 -27.85 34.36 -1.48
C LYS A 293 -28.02 35.68 -0.74
N ARG A 294 -28.61 35.65 0.47
CA ARG A 294 -28.79 36.86 1.31
C ARG A 294 -27.47 37.49 1.74
N GLU A 295 -26.48 36.69 2.11
CA GLU A 295 -25.13 37.21 2.45
C GLU A 295 -24.43 37.81 1.23
N THR A 296 -24.58 37.19 0.06
CA THR A 296 -24.04 37.70 -1.20
C THR A 296 -24.69 39.02 -1.60
N GLU A 297 -26.03 39.10 -1.54
CA GLU A 297 -26.80 40.33 -1.75
C GLU A 297 -26.37 41.43 -0.78
N ARG A 298 -26.20 41.10 0.51
CA ARG A 298 -25.77 42.07 1.53
C ARG A 298 -24.37 42.61 1.25
N ARG A 299 -23.43 41.75 0.86
CA ARG A 299 -22.06 42.16 0.44
C ARG A 299 -22.07 43.04 -0.79
N ILE A 300 -22.88 42.73 -1.80
CA ILE A 300 -23.01 43.54 -3.01
C ILE A 300 -23.62 44.91 -2.68
N ILE A 301 -24.67 44.94 -1.84
CA ILE A 301 -25.30 46.19 -1.39
C ILE A 301 -24.31 47.04 -0.59
N GLU A 302 -23.49 46.45 0.29
CA GLU A 302 -22.45 47.18 1.03
C GLU A 302 -21.39 47.76 0.08
N LYS A 303 -20.89 46.99 -0.88
CA LYS A 303 -19.98 47.51 -1.93
C LYS A 303 -20.60 48.66 -2.72
N LEU A 304 -21.84 48.51 -3.17
CA LEU A 304 -22.54 49.57 -3.93
C LEU A 304 -22.78 50.82 -3.08
N LYS A 305 -23.01 50.67 -1.78
CA LYS A 305 -23.13 51.81 -0.84
C LYS A 305 -21.80 52.53 -0.66
N GLU A 306 -20.69 51.79 -0.57
CA GLU A 306 -19.33 52.34 -0.50
C GLU A 306 -18.96 53.06 -1.80
N GLU A 307 -19.20 52.45 -2.96
CA GLU A 307 -18.95 53.04 -4.29
C GLU A 307 -19.78 54.30 -4.57
N LYS A 308 -21.02 54.35 -4.05
CA LYS A 308 -21.91 55.52 -4.16
C LYS A 308 -21.73 56.55 -3.03
N GLY A 309 -20.77 56.36 -2.13
CA GLY A 309 -20.47 57.31 -1.05
C GLY A 309 -21.54 57.43 0.04
N ILE A 310 -22.42 56.43 0.20
CA ILE A 310 -23.51 56.45 1.19
C ILE A 310 -22.97 55.95 2.54
N LYS A 311 -22.66 56.88 3.46
CA LYS A 311 -22.15 56.54 4.81
C LYS A 311 -23.19 55.80 5.64
N LYS A 312 -22.73 54.79 6.40
CA LYS A 312 -23.53 54.04 7.40
C LYS A 312 -24.22 55.02 8.36
N GLY A 313 -25.55 55.08 8.31
CA GLY A 313 -26.33 55.77 9.33
C GLY A 313 -26.03 55.18 10.70
N LYS A 314 -25.55 56.02 11.62
CA LYS A 314 -25.44 55.66 13.04
C LYS A 314 -26.81 55.23 13.54
N SER A 315 -26.91 54.01 14.08
CA SER A 315 -28.05 53.66 14.92
C SER A 315 -27.98 54.52 16.17
N ASN A 316 -28.84 55.52 16.27
CA ASN A 316 -29.13 56.14 17.56
C ASN A 316 -29.93 55.13 18.37
N GLY A 317 -29.44 54.84 19.58
CA GLY A 317 -30.22 54.12 20.57
C GLY A 317 -31.49 54.90 20.93
N ILE A 318 -32.54 54.14 21.20
CA ILE A 318 -33.29 54.07 22.47
C ILE A 318 -33.98 52.70 22.48
#